data_AF-A0A1J9P0W7-F1
#
_entry.id   AF-A0A1J9P0W7-F1
#
_cell.length_a   1.000
_cell.length_b   1.000
_cell.length_c   1.000
_cell.angle_alpha   90.00
_cell.angle_beta   90.00
_cell.angle_gamma   90.00
#
_symmetry.space_group_name_H-M   'P 1'
#
loop_
_entity.id
_entity.type
_entity.pdbx_description
1 polymer ?
#
loop_
_entity_poly.entity_id
_entity_poly.type
_entity_poly.pdbx_seq_one_letter_code
_entity_poly.pdbx_strand_id
1 'polypeptide(L)'
;WGVGAASTTMKTPTPPGTSHSSQASWTTATPHTVRQLEWQAEKVKKYLKRRTQSPRSPTNRALNHLVKGCQMAMHEAALLAAENKELRAANANKRESEKEAVHT
;
A
#
# COMPACT_ATOMS: atom_id res chain seq x y z
N TRP A 1 10.42 -32.99 -66.05
CA TRP A 1 11.03 -32.69 -64.74
C TRP A 1 10.33 -31.48 -64.17
N GLY A 2 9.33 -31.72 -63.31
CA GLY A 2 8.51 -30.67 -62.71
C GLY A 2 9.23 -30.02 -61.54
N VAL A 3 9.16 -28.71 -61.45
CA VAL A 3 9.49 -27.97 -60.24
C VAL A 3 8.18 -27.56 -59.58
N GLY A 4 7.78 -28.35 -58.58
CA GLY A 4 6.72 -28.03 -57.65
C GLY A 4 7.13 -26.86 -56.75
N ALA A 5 6.16 -26.03 -56.45
CA ALA A 5 6.27 -24.84 -55.62
C ALA A 5 6.62 -25.17 -54.16
N ALA A 6 7.24 -24.21 -53.47
CA ALA A 6 6.96 -23.94 -52.06
C ALA A 6 7.39 -22.51 -51.69
N SER A 7 6.50 -21.53 -51.88
CA SER A 7 6.61 -20.26 -51.15
C SER A 7 6.22 -20.52 -49.70
N THR A 8 7.21 -20.72 -48.84
CA THR A 8 6.98 -20.88 -47.40
C THR A 8 6.65 -19.50 -46.80
N THR A 9 5.36 -19.18 -46.70
CA THR A 9 4.91 -18.05 -45.88
C THR A 9 5.18 -18.36 -44.41
N MET A 10 6.16 -17.67 -43.80
CA MET A 10 6.31 -17.67 -42.35
C MET A 10 5.15 -16.90 -41.72
N LYS A 11 4.25 -17.60 -41.02
CA LYS A 11 3.30 -16.96 -40.12
C LYS A 11 3.87 -16.98 -38.71
N THR A 12 4.20 -15.81 -38.18
CA THR A 12 4.52 -15.65 -36.76
C THR A 12 3.24 -15.92 -35.97
N PRO A 13 3.18 -16.95 -35.10
CA PRO A 13 2.04 -17.13 -34.23
C PRO A 13 1.96 -15.91 -33.31
N THR A 14 0.83 -15.20 -33.37
CA THR A 14 0.51 -14.13 -32.42
C THR A 14 0.60 -14.73 -31.00
N PRO A 15 1.36 -14.12 -30.08
CA PRO A 15 1.38 -14.59 -28.71
C PRO A 15 -0.06 -14.64 -28.19
N PRO A 16 -0.45 -15.69 -27.44
CA PRO A 16 -1.78 -15.71 -26.82
C PRO A 16 -1.95 -14.41 -26.03
N GLY A 17 -3.04 -13.69 -26.35
CA GLY A 17 -3.33 -12.40 -25.75
C GLY A 17 -3.16 -12.51 -24.25
N THR A 18 -2.36 -11.62 -23.66
CA THR A 18 -2.25 -11.54 -22.21
C THR A 18 -3.65 -11.22 -21.71
N SER A 19 -4.37 -12.21 -21.20
CA SER A 19 -5.47 -11.95 -20.30
C SER A 19 -4.84 -11.17 -19.15
N HIS A 20 -5.03 -9.86 -19.16
CA HIS A 20 -4.91 -9.03 -17.96
C HIS A 20 -6.07 -9.42 -17.05
N SER A 21 -6.08 -10.69 -16.63
CA SER A 21 -7.00 -11.22 -15.64
C SER A 21 -6.73 -10.42 -14.38
N SER A 22 -7.67 -9.56 -14.03
CA SER A 22 -7.82 -8.98 -12.71
C SER A 22 -6.60 -8.19 -12.21
N GLN A 23 -6.16 -7.18 -12.97
CA GLN A 23 -5.46 -6.02 -12.36
C GLN A 23 -6.44 -5.14 -11.53
N ALA A 24 -7.67 -5.62 -11.32
CA ALA A 24 -8.73 -4.97 -10.56
C ALA A 24 -8.56 -5.06 -9.02
N SER A 25 -7.48 -5.65 -8.49
CA SER A 25 -7.33 -5.79 -7.03
C SER A 25 -6.06 -5.17 -6.43
N TRP A 26 -5.29 -4.40 -7.21
CA TRP A 26 -4.29 -3.50 -6.63
C TRP A 26 -5.02 -2.23 -6.21
N THR A 27 -5.74 -2.30 -5.10
CA THR A 27 -6.38 -1.11 -4.53
C THR A 27 -5.26 -0.15 -4.12
N THR A 28 -5.02 0.88 -4.93
CA THR A 28 -4.04 1.96 -4.76
C THR A 28 -4.36 2.88 -3.57
N ALA A 29 -5.38 2.56 -2.77
CA ALA A 29 -5.76 3.34 -1.61
C ALA A 29 -4.71 3.21 -0.51
N THR A 30 -4.31 4.37 0.03
CA THR A 30 -3.47 4.49 1.21
C THR A 30 -4.07 3.67 2.37
N PRO A 31 -3.31 2.79 3.04
CA PRO A 31 -3.80 2.08 4.21
C PRO A 31 -4.20 3.04 5.33
N HIS A 32 -5.43 2.89 5.84
CA HIS A 32 -5.92 3.67 6.98
C HIS A 32 -5.75 2.92 8.31
N THR A 33 -5.48 1.61 8.25
CA THR A 33 -5.27 0.76 9.44
C THR A 33 -4.03 -0.12 9.27
N VAL A 34 -3.40 -0.48 10.39
CA VAL A 34 -2.24 -1.37 10.41
C VAL A 34 -2.56 -2.70 9.72
N ARG A 35 -3.77 -3.23 9.93
CA ARG A 35 -4.24 -4.45 9.28
C ARG A 35 -4.29 -4.33 7.75
N GLN A 36 -4.75 -3.20 7.21
CA GLN A 36 -4.73 -2.96 5.77
C GLN A 36 -3.30 -2.85 5.24
N LEU A 37 -2.42 -2.17 5.97
CA LEU A 37 -1.00 -2.04 5.62
C LEU A 37 -0.32 -3.41 5.54
N GLU A 38 -0.52 -4.27 6.54
CA GLU A 38 0.02 -5.63 6.57
C GLU A 38 -0.50 -6.48 5.41
N TRP A 39 -1.81 -6.42 5.17
CA TRP A 39 -2.43 -7.15 4.07
C TRP A 39 -1.85 -6.73 2.70
N GLN A 40 -1.70 -5.42 2.46
CA GLN A 40 -1.09 -4.91 1.23
C GLN A 40 0.40 -5.30 1.13
N ALA A 41 1.15 -5.18 2.22
CA ALA A 41 2.56 -5.58 2.27
C ALA A 41 2.76 -7.06 1.89
N GLU A 42 1.91 -7.95 2.42
CA GLU A 42 1.97 -9.38 2.09
C GLU A 42 1.66 -9.66 0.62
N LYS A 43 0.75 -8.89 -0.01
CA LYS A 43 0.51 -9.00 -1.45
C LYS A 43 1.76 -8.61 -2.26
N VAL A 44 2.42 -7.51 -1.88
CA VAL A 44 3.65 -7.06 -2.54
C VAL A 44 4.79 -8.07 -2.34
N LYS A 45 5.00 -8.58 -1.13
CA LYS A 45 6.01 -9.61 -0.85
C LYS A 45 5.79 -10.88 -1.67
N LYS A 46 4.54 -11.37 -1.75
CA LYS A 46 4.18 -12.54 -2.57
C LYS A 46 4.47 -12.31 -4.05
N TYR A 47 4.17 -11.11 -4.56
CA TYR A 47 4.50 -10.73 -5.93
C TYR A 47 6.01 -10.72 -6.17
N LEU A 48 6.77 -10.06 -5.29
CA LEU A 48 8.23 -9.99 -5.39
C LEU A 48 8.86 -11.39 -5.34
N LYS A 49 8.45 -12.24 -4.38
CA LYS A 49 8.94 -13.62 -4.26
C LYS A 49 8.77 -14.41 -5.56
N ARG A 50 7.63 -14.25 -6.25
CA ARG A 50 7.37 -14.91 -7.53
C ARG A 50 8.27 -14.37 -8.66
N ARG A 51 8.59 -13.07 -8.64
CA ARG A 51 9.38 -12.41 -9.71
C ARG A 51 10.89 -12.58 -9.53
N THR A 52 11.40 -12.55 -8.31
CA THR A 52 12.85 -12.53 -8.05
C THR A 52 13.43 -13.89 -7.69
N GLN A 53 12.60 -14.92 -7.46
CA GLN A 53 12.98 -16.26 -6.99
C GLN A 53 13.88 -16.30 -5.72
N SER A 54 14.14 -15.16 -5.09
CA SER A 54 14.98 -15.01 -3.90
C SER A 54 14.16 -14.37 -2.78
N PRO A 55 13.91 -15.10 -1.67
CA PRO A 55 13.16 -14.59 -0.52
C PRO A 55 13.86 -13.46 0.24
N ARG A 56 15.17 -13.26 0.05
CA ARG A 56 16.01 -12.32 0.80
C ARG A 56 16.64 -11.24 -0.09
N SER A 57 15.91 -10.77 -1.10
CA SER A 57 16.41 -9.67 -1.94
C SER A 57 16.55 -8.38 -1.11
N PRO A 58 17.49 -7.47 -1.47
CA PRO A 58 17.59 -6.15 -0.88
C PRO A 58 16.25 -5.39 -0.88
N THR A 59 15.45 -5.56 -1.93
CA THR A 59 14.09 -5.01 -2.05
C THR A 59 13.14 -5.51 -0.97
N ASN A 60 13.17 -6.82 -0.63
CA ASN A 60 12.32 -7.36 0.42
C ASN A 60 12.69 -6.81 1.81
N ARG A 61 14.00 -6.60 2.07
CA ARG A 61 14.45 -5.93 3.30
C ARG A 61 13.99 -4.49 3.36
N ALA A 62 14.17 -3.72 2.29
CA ALA A 62 13.70 -2.34 2.21
C ALA A 62 12.18 -2.25 2.45
N LEU A 63 11.39 -3.15 1.85
CA LEU A 63 9.95 -3.21 2.07
C LEU A 63 9.59 -3.49 3.53
N ASN A 64 10.29 -4.39 4.22
CA ASN A 64 10.06 -4.64 5.64
C ASN A 64 10.32 -3.39 6.50
N HIS A 65 11.40 -2.65 6.22
CA HIS A 65 11.68 -1.39 6.92
C HIS A 65 10.59 -0.34 6.68
N LEU A 66 10.12 -0.21 5.44
CA LEU A 66 9.03 0.70 5.10
C LEU A 66 7.74 0.35 5.84
N VAL A 67 7.36 -0.93 5.85
CA VAL A 67 6.17 -1.41 6.57
C VAL A 67 6.30 -1.10 8.06
N LYS A 68 7.47 -1.34 8.66
CA LYS A 68 7.67 -1.04 10.08
C LYS A 68 7.61 0.46 10.38
N GLY A 69 8.20 1.29 9.53
CA GLY A 69 8.11 2.75 9.64
C GLY A 69 6.68 3.25 9.56
N CYS A 70 5.89 2.73 8.62
CA CYS A 70 4.47 3.05 8.51
C CYS A 70 3.67 2.60 9.74
N GLN A 71 3.91 1.40 10.26
CA GLN A 71 3.28 0.94 11.51
C GLN A 71 3.57 1.90 12.66
N MET A 72 4.83 2.29 12.86
CA MET A 72 5.21 3.25 13.88
C MET A 72 4.45 4.57 13.71
N ALA A 73 4.49 5.17 12.52
CA ALA A 73 3.78 6.43 12.25
C ALA A 73 2.27 6.34 12.51
N MET A 74 1.63 5.21 12.19
CA MET A 74 0.20 5.01 12.43
C MET A 74 -0.13 4.91 13.92
N HIS A 75 0.73 4.25 14.71
CA HIS A 75 0.57 4.18 16.16
C HIS A 75 0.78 5.54 16.82
N GLU A 76 1.85 6.26 16.43
CA GLU A 76 2.10 7.62 16.91
C GLU A 76 0.95 8.56 16.57
N ALA A 77 0.42 8.50 15.35
CA ALA A 77 -0.72 9.31 14.95
C ALA A 77 -1.97 9.04 15.80
N ALA A 78 -2.19 7.79 16.22
CA ALA A 78 -3.31 7.44 17.10
C ALA A 78 -3.14 8.01 18.51
N LEU A 79 -1.93 7.96 19.07
CA LEU A 79 -1.61 8.56 20.36
C LEU A 79 -1.77 10.08 20.32
N LEU A 80 -1.16 10.73 19.33
CA LEU A 80 -1.27 12.17 19.12
C LEU A 80 -2.72 12.62 18.94
N ALA A 81 -3.54 11.84 18.23
CA ALA A 81 -4.96 12.15 18.09
C ALA A 81 -5.72 12.11 19.43
N ALA A 82 -5.38 11.17 20.31
CA ALA A 82 -5.97 11.07 21.65
C ALA A 82 -5.53 12.23 22.54
N GLU A 83 -4.22 12.51 22.61
CA GLU A 83 -3.67 13.65 23.36
C GLU A 83 -4.24 14.98 22.87
N ASN A 84 -4.33 15.16 21.56
CA ASN A 84 -4.88 16.39 20.98
C ASN A 84 -6.37 16.58 21.34
N LYS A 85 -7.13 15.49 21.44
CA LYS A 85 -8.53 15.54 21.88
C LYS A 85 -8.63 15.98 23.34
N GLU A 86 -7.79 15.43 24.22
CA GLU A 86 -7.75 15.81 25.63
C GLU A 86 -7.35 17.28 25.81
N LEU A 87 -6.30 17.72 25.12
CA LEU A 87 -5.84 19.11 25.14
C LEU A 87 -6.93 20.09 24.67
N ARG A 88 -7.73 19.71 23.65
CA ARG A 88 -8.85 20.53 23.19
C ARG A 88 -9.96 20.63 24.23
N ALA A 89 -10.27 19.53 24.92
CA ALA A 89 -11.26 19.53 25.99
C ALA A 89 -10.81 20.40 27.18
N ALA A 90 -9.57 20.22 27.64
CA ALA A 90 -9.01 21.03 28.72
C ALA A 90 -8.99 22.53 28.38
N ASN A 91 -8.60 22.88 27.15
CA ASN A 91 -8.63 24.27 26.69
C ASN A 91 -10.04 24.84 26.60
N ALA A 92 -11.03 24.05 26.19
CA ALA A 92 -12.43 24.50 26.18
C ALA A 92 -12.92 24.84 27.59
N ASN A 93 -12.69 23.95 28.55
CA ASN A 93 -13.09 24.14 29.96
C ASN A 93 -12.40 25.37 30.57
N LYS A 94 -11.09 25.54 30.32
CA LYS A 94 -10.35 26.70 30.81
C LYS A 94 -10.95 28.00 30.28
N ARG A 95 -11.23 28.07 28.97
CA ARG A 95 -11.83 29.25 28.34
C ARG A 95 -13.25 29.54 28.84
N GLU A 96 -13.98 28.54 29.30
CA GLU A 96 -15.28 28.72 29.95
C GLU A 96 -15.11 29.33 31.33
N SER A 97 -14.25 28.76 32.18
CA SER A 97 -13.96 29.31 33.51
C SER A 97 -13.43 30.75 33.47
N GLU A 98 -12.62 31.10 32.47
CA GLU A 98 -12.14 32.48 32.26
C GLU A 98 -13.26 33.45 31.90
N LYS A 99 -14.28 33.01 31.15
CA LYS A 99 -15.45 33.86 30.82
C LYS A 99 -16.34 34.08 32.03
N GLU A 100 -16.53 33.05 32.85
CA GLU A 100 -17.32 33.12 34.09
C GLU A 100 -16.68 34.08 35.08
N ALA A 101 -15.35 33.99 35.27
CA ALA A 101 -14.61 34.86 36.19
C ALA A 101 -14.58 36.35 35.77
N VAL A 102 -14.82 36.66 34.49
CA VAL A 102 -14.92 38.04 33.99
C VAL A 102 -16.33 38.62 34.18
N HIS A 103 -17.35 37.78 34.37
CA HIS A 103 -18.75 38.20 34.55
C HIS A 103 -19.19 38.29 36.02
N THR A 104 -18.41 37.76 36.96
CA THR A 104 -18.56 37.93 38.41
C THR A 104 -17.68 39.05 38.93
#